data_AF-X1BZ80-F1
#
_entry.id   AF-X1BZ80-F1
#
_cell.length_a   1.000
_cell.length_b   1.000
_cell.length_c   1.000
_cell.angle_alpha   90.00
_cell.angle_beta   90.00
_cell.angle_gamma   90.00
#
_symmetry.space_group_name_H-M   'P 1'
#
loop_
_entity.id
_entity.type
_entity.pdbx_description
1 polymer ?
#
loop_
_entity_poly.entity_id
_entity_poly.type
_entity_poly.pdbx_seq_one_letter_code
_entity_poly.pdbx_strand_id
1 'polypeptide(L)' 'MLIPGSKAVNQDQTIWALRDVNFELSKGESLGVIGQNGAGKSTLLKLLANVTRPTYGQIDINGRFSALIEL' A
#
# COMPACT_ATOMS: atom_id res chain seq x y z
N MET A 1 13.96 -44.00 -6.09
CA MET A 1 13.36 -42.92 -6.88
C MET A 1 13.10 -41.75 -5.94
N LEU A 2 14.00 -40.77 -5.92
CA LEU A 2 13.87 -39.55 -5.11
C LEU A 2 13.56 -38.43 -6.10
N ILE A 3 12.50 -37.66 -5.86
CA ILE A 3 12.15 -36.48 -6.64
C ILE A 3 13.00 -35.32 -6.08
N PRO A 4 14.01 -34.81 -6.80
CA PRO A 4 14.74 -33.63 -6.37
C PRO A 4 13.95 -32.41 -6.81
N GLY A 5 13.22 -31.74 -5.92
CA GLY A 5 12.47 -30.57 -6.37
C GLY A 5 11.56 -29.82 -5.42
N SER A 6 11.35 -30.24 -4.17
CA SER A 6 10.69 -29.36 -3.20
C SER A 6 11.69 -28.31 -2.73
N LYS A 7 11.90 -27.26 -3.55
CA LYS A 7 12.44 -25.99 -3.05
C LYS A 7 11.61 -25.63 -1.83
N ALA A 8 12.25 -25.64 -0.66
CA ALA A 8 11.64 -25.12 0.56
C ALA A 8 11.13 -23.71 0.24
N VAL A 9 9.80 -23.55 0.26
CA VAL A 9 9.19 -22.23 0.20
C VAL A 9 9.67 -21.52 1.44
N ASN A 10 10.57 -20.56 1.25
CA ASN A 10 11.17 -19.80 2.32
C ASN A 10 10.04 -18.97 2.96
N GLN A 11 9.54 -19.40 4.12
CA GLN A 11 8.33 -18.86 4.77
C GLN A 11 8.54 -17.45 5.36
N ASP A 12 9.74 -16.89 5.23
CA ASP A 12 10.15 -15.63 5.86
C ASP A 12 10.06 -14.40 4.94
N GLN A 13 9.50 -14.52 3.73
CA GLN A 13 9.37 -13.36 2.84
C GLN A 13 8.10 -12.55 3.15
N THR A 14 8.22 -11.58 4.06
CA THR A 14 7.17 -10.57 4.25
C THR A 14 6.94 -9.80 2.94
N ILE A 15 5.72 -9.86 2.41
CA ILE A 15 5.30 -9.09 1.24
C ILE A 15 4.82 -7.71 1.70
N TRP A 16 5.40 -6.66 1.15
CA TRP A 16 5.06 -5.28 1.49
C TRP A 16 4.13 -4.71 0.45
N ALA A 17 2.92 -4.33 0.86
CA ALA A 17 1.99 -3.62 -0.02
C ALA A 17 2.47 -2.19 -0.30
N LEU A 18 3.07 -1.54 0.70
CA LEU A 18 3.73 -0.24 0.59
C LEU A 18 5.00 -0.29 1.44
N ARG A 19 6.07 0.32 0.94
CA ARG A 19 7.35 0.41 1.65
C ARG A 19 7.98 1.76 1.32
N ASP A 20 8.31 2.51 2.37
CA ASP A 20 9.02 3.79 2.29
C ASP A 20 8.36 4.80 1.32
N VAL A 21 7.05 5.01 1.50
CA VAL A 21 6.26 5.96 0.70
C VAL A 21 6.17 7.27 1.46
N ASN A 22 6.68 8.35 0.88
CA ASN A 22 6.67 9.69 1.46
C ASN A 22 6.20 10.69 0.41
N PHE A 23 5.16 11.46 0.73
CA PHE A 23 4.70 12.59 -0.08
C PHE A 23 3.92 13.57 0.81
N GLU A 24 3.81 14.80 0.35
CA GLU A 24 2.96 15.84 0.93
C GLU A 24 2.07 16.37 -0.20
N LEU A 25 0.83 16.76 0.14
CA LEU A 25 -0.10 17.33 -0.81
C LEU A 25 -0.74 18.59 -0.23
N SER A 26 -0.53 19.71 -0.91
CA SER A 26 -1.11 21.00 -0.55
C SER A 26 -2.49 21.20 -1.17
N LYS A 27 -3.26 22.13 -0.60
CA LYS A 27 -4.57 22.50 -1.15
C LYS A 27 -4.42 23.01 -2.58
N GLY A 28 -5.17 22.40 -3.50
CA GLY A 28 -5.16 22.75 -4.93
C GLY A 28 -4.22 21.88 -5.77
N GLU A 29 -3.42 21.02 -5.14
CA GLU A 29 -2.58 20.06 -5.85
C GLU A 29 -3.34 18.77 -6.16
N SER A 30 -2.89 18.07 -7.20
CA SER A 30 -3.41 16.76 -7.60
C SER A 30 -2.28 15.74 -7.64
N LEU A 31 -2.49 14.59 -6.99
CA LEU A 31 -1.57 13.45 -7.02
C LEU A 31 -2.17 12.29 -7.82
N GLY A 32 -1.49 11.88 -8.88
CA GLY A 32 -1.81 10.67 -9.64
C GLY A 32 -0.98 9.48 -9.16
N VAL A 33 -1.64 8.37 -8.78
CA VAL A 33 -0.97 7.13 -8.37
C VAL A 33 -1.19 6.06 -9.43
N ILE A 34 -0.12 5.66 -10.12
CA ILE A 34 -0.15 4.65 -11.19
C ILE A 34 0.78 3.47 -10.87
N GLY A 35 0.49 2.30 -11.43
CA GLY A 35 1.28 1.10 -11.21
C GLY A 35 0.53 -0.17 -11.58
N GLN A 36 1.22 -1.31 -11.62
CA GLN A 36 0.64 -2.60 -11.95
C GLN A 36 -0.37 -3.09 -10.91
N ASN A 37 -1.15 -4.13 -11.25
CA ASN A 37 -2.01 -4.80 -10.27
C ASN A 37 -1.16 -5.40 -9.15
N GLY A 38 -1.59 -5.21 -7.91
CA GLY A 38 -0.82 -5.61 -6.73
C GLY A 38 0.25 -4.61 -6.26
N ALA A 39 0.48 -3.49 -6.96
CA ALA A 39 1.47 -2.48 -6.57
C ALA A 39 1.12 -1.65 -5.31
N GLY A 40 0.02 -1.96 -4.62
CA GLY A 40 -0.36 -1.27 -3.38
C GLY A 40 -1.25 -0.04 -3.52
N LYS A 41 -1.72 0.31 -4.73
CA LYS A 41 -2.57 1.50 -4.99
C LYS A 41 -3.82 1.54 -4.10
N SER A 42 -4.60 0.47 -4.09
CA SER A 42 -5.81 0.39 -3.25
C SER A 42 -5.46 0.36 -1.76
N THR A 43 -4.31 -0.20 -1.39
CA THR A 43 -3.82 -0.15 0.00
C THR A 43 -3.50 1.28 0.41
N LEU A 44 -2.84 2.07 -0.44
CA LEU A 44 -2.55 3.49 -0.20
C LEU A 44 -3.85 4.28 -0.02
N LEU A 45 -4.83 4.09 -0.90
CA LEU A 45 -6.14 4.75 -0.78
C LEU A 45 -6.86 4.37 0.53
N LYS A 46 -6.80 3.10 0.96
CA LYS A 46 -7.37 2.65 2.24
C LYS A 46 -6.67 3.27 3.44
N LEU A 47 -5.35 3.47 3.38
CA LEU A 47 -4.59 4.16 4.42
C LEU A 47 -5.00 5.64 4.51
N LEU A 48 -5.08 6.35 3.37
CA LEU A 48 -5.50 7.75 3.33
C LEU A 48 -6.97 7.94 3.76
N ALA A 49 -7.83 6.98 3.41
CA ALA A 49 -9.22 6.93 3.86
C ALA A 49 -9.39 6.56 5.34
N ASN A 50 -8.30 6.30 6.05
CA ASN A 50 -8.29 5.84 7.43
C ASN A 50 -9.10 4.54 7.65
N VAL A 51 -9.27 3.73 6.59
CA VAL A 51 -9.92 2.40 6.63
C VAL A 51 -8.96 1.36 7.22
N THR A 52 -7.66 1.56 7.06
CA THR A 52 -6.61 0.69 7.60
C THR A 52 -5.50 1.56 8.19
N ARG A 53 -4.86 1.10 9.26
CA ARG A 53 -3.75 1.81 9.91
C ARG A 53 -2.41 1.44 9.27
N PRO A 54 -1.44 2.37 9.17
CA PRO A 54 -0.12 2.05 8.67
C PRO A 54 0.60 1.10 9.64
N THR A 55 1.40 0.17 9.11
CA THR A 55 2.23 -0.71 9.95
C THR A 55 3.34 0.09 10.64
N TYR A 56 3.90 1.08 9.95
CA TYR A 56 4.92 2.01 10.44
C TYR A 56 4.69 3.40 9.83
N GLY A 57 5.21 4.44 10.49
CA GLY A 57 5.07 5.82 10.03
C GLY A 57 3.76 6.47 10.45
N GLN A 58 3.44 7.61 9.84
CA GLN A 58 2.29 8.45 10.19
C GLN A 58 1.67 9.05 8.94
N ILE A 59 0.38 9.38 9.05
CA ILE A 59 -0.39 10.08 8.01
C ILE A 59 -1.11 11.21 8.73
N ASP A 60 -0.85 12.45 8.29
CA ASP A 60 -1.53 13.65 8.78
C ASP A 60 -2.41 14.21 7.66
N ILE A 61 -3.68 14.47 7.98
CA ILE A 61 -4.65 15.03 7.03
C ILE A 61 -5.37 16.20 7.69
N ASN A 62 -5.11 17.40 7.17
CA ASN A 62 -5.77 18.61 7.61
C ASN A 62 -7.07 18.83 6.80
N GLY A 63 -8.20 18.42 7.38
CA GLY A 63 -9.53 18.59 6.80
C GLY A 63 -10.30 17.28 6.66
N ARG A 64 -11.17 17.20 5.65
CA ARG A 64 -11.97 15.99 5.37
C ARG A 64 -11.39 15.27 4.16
N PHE A 65 -11.04 13.99 4.34
CA PHE A 65 -10.74 13.09 3.24
C PHE A 65 -11.99 12.29 2.86
N SER A 66 -12.28 12.22 1.56
CA SER A 66 -13.31 11.37 1.01
C SER A 66 -12.71 10.51 -0.09
N ALA A 67 -12.93 9.21 -0.02
CA ALA A 67 -12.47 8.28 -1.06
C ALA A 67 -13.68 7.80 -1.85
N LEU A 68 -13.58 7.86 -3.18
CA LEU A 68 -14.43 7.07 -4.07
C LEU A 68 -13.60 5.86 -4.47
N ILE A 69 -13.88 4.72 -3.86
CA ILE A 69 -13.18 3.46 -4.12
C ILE A 69 -14.21 2.49 -4.68
N GLU A 70 -13.93 1.91 -5.85
CA GLU A 70 -14.61 0.70 -6.31
C GLU A 70 -13.95 -0.49 -5.59
N LEU A 71 -14.74 -1.23 -4.79
CA LEU A 71 -14.27 -2.35 -3.96
C LEU A 71 -14.23 -3.67 -4.74
#